data_AF-A0A3M0WVS4-F1
#
_entry.id   AF-A0A3M0WVS4-F1
#
_cell.length_a   1.000
_cell.length_b   1.000
_cell.length_c   1.000
_cell.angle_alpha   90.00
_cell.angle_beta   90.00
_cell.angle_gamma   90.00
#
_symmetry.space_group_name_H-M   'P 1'
#
loop_
_entity.id
_entity.type
_entity.pdbx_description
1 polymer ?
#
loop_
_entity_poly.entity_id
_entity_poly.type
_entity_poly.pdbx_seq_one_letter_code
_entity_poly.pdbx_strand_id
1 'polypeptide(L)'
;MTKHPLHIAHFTNTYLPVTNGVVRSVHSFRQAQTALGHNVFVFAQDAPKYQDEEPFIFRYPSFNVPIRNYPVTIPVSPFIDWVLPIL
;
A
#
# COMPACT_ATOMS: atom_id res chain seq x y z
N MET A 1 -1.22 -20.07 -20.34
CA MET A 1 -2.58 -19.70 -19.90
C MET A 1 -2.79 -18.23 -20.21
N THR A 2 -3.62 -17.89 -21.19
CA THR A 2 -4.01 -16.50 -21.47
C THR A 2 -4.97 -16.04 -20.38
N LYS A 3 -4.47 -15.29 -19.39
CA LYS A 3 -5.34 -14.64 -18.40
C LYS A 3 -6.05 -13.48 -19.09
N HIS A 4 -7.37 -13.44 -18.99
CA HIS A 4 -8.16 -12.32 -19.46
C HIS A 4 -7.77 -11.06 -18.68
N PRO A 5 -7.70 -9.88 -19.33
CA PRO A 5 -7.42 -8.62 -18.64
C PRO A 5 -8.53 -8.34 -17.62
N LEU A 6 -8.13 -8.05 -16.39
CA LEU A 6 -9.03 -7.73 -15.29
C LEU A 6 -9.01 -6.22 -15.00
N HIS A 7 -10.07 -5.74 -14.37
CA HIS A 7 -10.15 -4.42 -13.77
C HIS A 7 -10.02 -4.56 -12.25
N ILE A 8 -8.99 -3.97 -11.67
CA ILE A 8 -8.61 -4.18 -10.27
C ILE A 8 -8.54 -2.83 -9.58
N ALA A 9 -9.25 -2.64 -8.47
CA ALA A 9 -9.23 -1.40 -7.71
C ALA A 9 -8.65 -1.62 -6.31
N HIS A 10 -7.65 -0.82 -5.94
CA HIS A 10 -7.13 -0.73 -4.57
C HIS A 10 -7.79 0.45 -3.86
N PHE A 11 -8.49 0.20 -2.77
CA PHE A 11 -9.02 1.23 -1.89
C PHE A 11 -8.13 1.32 -0.65
N THR A 12 -7.52 2.49 -0.43
CA THR A 12 -6.57 2.68 0.67
C THR A 12 -6.73 4.06 1.29
N ASN A 13 -6.51 4.16 2.59
CA ASN A 13 -6.40 5.42 3.30
C ASN A 13 -5.00 6.04 3.19
N THR A 14 -4.04 5.32 2.60
CA THR A 14 -2.67 5.76 2.42
C THR A 14 -2.11 5.27 1.09
N TYR A 15 -1.68 6.21 0.27
CA TYR A 15 -0.91 5.99 -0.95
C TYR A 15 0.17 7.07 -1.10
N LEU A 16 0.90 7.08 -2.21
CA LEU A 16 1.88 8.11 -2.52
C LEU A 16 1.28 9.52 -2.31
N PRO A 17 2.04 10.47 -1.75
CA PRO A 17 3.47 10.42 -1.42
C PRO A 17 3.80 9.85 -0.03
N VAL A 18 2.85 9.26 0.69
CA VAL A 18 3.12 8.73 2.04
C VAL A 18 4.06 7.52 1.96
N THR A 19 5.09 7.50 2.80
CA THR A 19 6.05 6.38 2.86
C THR A 19 5.75 5.48 4.05
N ASN A 20 5.15 4.31 3.80
CA ASN A 20 5.00 3.24 4.80
C ASN A 20 4.84 1.88 4.12
N GLY A 21 4.78 0.81 4.92
CA GLY A 21 4.63 -0.56 4.40
C GLY A 21 3.34 -0.80 3.61
N VAL A 22 2.25 -0.09 3.95
CA VAL A 22 0.97 -0.20 3.22
C VAL A 22 1.11 0.39 1.82
N VAL A 23 1.69 1.59 1.70
CA VAL A 23 1.93 2.22 0.39
C VAL A 23 2.84 1.35 -0.46
N ARG A 24 3.92 0.80 0.13
CA ARG A 24 4.82 -0.12 -0.58
C ARG A 24 4.07 -1.35 -1.10
N SER A 25 3.23 -1.97 -0.28
CA SER A 25 2.41 -3.11 -0.66
C SER A 25 1.49 -2.77 -1.84
N VAL A 26 0.65 -1.74 -1.70
CA VAL A 26 -0.31 -1.33 -2.74
C VAL A 26 0.41 -0.96 -4.04
N HIS A 27 1.49 -0.19 -3.97
CA HIS A 27 2.26 0.22 -5.14
C HIS A 27 2.92 -0.98 -5.84
N SER A 28 3.59 -1.87 -5.11
CA SER A 28 4.19 -3.08 -5.71
C SER A 28 3.14 -4.02 -6.31
N PHE A 29 1.99 -4.21 -5.65
CA PHE A 29 0.89 -4.98 -6.20
C PHE A 29 0.34 -4.35 -7.47
N ARG A 30 0.13 -3.02 -7.47
CA ARG A 30 -0.33 -2.29 -8.65
C ARG A 30 0.61 -2.52 -9.82
N GLN A 31 1.92 -2.30 -9.63
CA GLN A 31 2.92 -2.46 -10.68
C GLN A 31 2.93 -3.88 -11.26
N ALA A 32 2.93 -4.90 -10.40
CA ALA A 32 2.91 -6.29 -10.84
C ALA A 32 1.63 -6.65 -11.61
N GLN A 33 0.46 -6.20 -11.13
CA GLN A 33 -0.82 -6.47 -11.80
C GLN A 33 -0.93 -5.74 -13.15
N THR A 34 -0.43 -4.51 -13.24
CA THR A 34 -0.35 -3.79 -14.52
C THR A 34 0.63 -4.46 -15.48
N ALA A 35 1.79 -4.93 -15.00
CA ALA A 35 2.75 -5.68 -15.82
C ALA A 35 2.17 -7.01 -16.35
N LEU A 36 1.19 -7.60 -15.66
CA LEU A 36 0.43 -8.77 -16.12
C LEU A 36 -0.69 -8.43 -17.13
N GLY A 37 -0.84 -7.15 -17.51
CA GLY A 37 -1.83 -6.70 -18.49
C GLY A 37 -3.20 -6.39 -17.90
N HIS A 38 -3.30 -6.15 -16.58
CA HIS A 38 -4.54 -5.73 -15.94
C HIS A 38 -4.64 -4.20 -15.85
N ASN A 39 -5.86 -3.67 -15.95
CA ASN A 39 -6.11 -2.25 -15.65
C ASN A 39 -6.28 -2.10 -14.15
N VAL A 40 -5.40 -1.33 -13.52
CA VAL A 40 -5.36 -1.18 -12.07
C VAL A 40 -5.62 0.26 -11.69
N PHE A 41 -6.56 0.45 -10.77
CA PHE A 41 -7.02 1.74 -10.26
C PHE A 41 -6.65 1.84 -8.78
N VAL A 42 -6.35 3.05 -8.30
CA VAL A 42 -6.12 3.31 -6.87
C VAL A 42 -7.03 4.44 -6.42
N PHE A 43 -7.79 4.20 -5.36
CA PHE A 43 -8.62 5.19 -4.70
C PHE A 43 -8.01 5.47 -3.34
N ALA A 44 -7.46 6.67 -3.18
CA ALA A 44 -6.58 7.03 -2.09
C ALA A 44 -6.98 8.34 -1.42
N GLN A 45 -6.34 8.64 -0.30
CA GLN A 45 -6.47 9.91 0.39
C GLN A 45 -5.95 11.07 -0.47
N ASP A 46 -6.55 12.25 -0.30
CA ASP A 46 -6.07 13.50 -0.86
C ASP A 46 -4.61 13.75 -0.45
N ALA A 47 -3.83 14.27 -1.38
CA ALA A 47 -2.41 14.57 -1.21
C ALA A 47 -2.15 16.00 -1.71
N PRO A 48 -2.44 17.02 -0.88
CA PRO A 48 -2.27 18.40 -1.28
C PRO A 48 -0.84 18.66 -1.76
N LYS A 49 -0.69 19.34 -2.91
CA LYS A 49 0.60 19.68 -3.55
C LYS A 49 1.37 18.49 -4.13
N TYR A 50 0.80 17.30 -4.14
CA TYR A 50 1.35 16.15 -4.84
C TYR A 50 0.66 15.95 -6.18
N GLN A 51 1.44 15.70 -7.22
CA GLN A 51 0.93 15.33 -8.54
C GLN A 51 1.24 13.85 -8.76
N ASP A 52 0.20 13.07 -9.05
CA ASP A 52 0.35 11.67 -9.42
C ASP A 52 1.11 11.56 -10.74
N GLU A 53 2.19 10.79 -10.75
CA GLU A 53 2.94 10.43 -11.95
C GLU A 53 2.32 9.21 -12.66
N GLU A 54 1.59 8.39 -11.90
CA GLU A 54 0.93 7.19 -12.39
C GLU A 54 -0.53 7.48 -12.81
N PRO A 55 -1.04 6.85 -13.88
CA PRO A 55 -2.43 7.00 -14.27
C PRO A 55 -3.38 6.27 -13.31
N PHE A 56 -4.67 6.57 -13.40
CA PHE A 56 -5.76 5.87 -12.70
C PHE A 56 -5.70 5.95 -11.17
N ILE A 57 -5.14 7.04 -10.64
CA ILE A 57 -5.19 7.39 -9.22
C ILE A 57 -6.34 8.39 -9.00
N PHE A 58 -7.23 8.05 -8.07
CA PHE A 58 -8.37 8.87 -7.68
C PHE A 58 -8.19 9.30 -6.23
N ARG A 59 -8.37 10.59 -5.97
CA ARG A 59 -8.12 11.21 -4.67
C ARG A 59 -9.44 11.58 -4.00
N TYR A 60 -9.69 11.02 -2.82
CA TYR A 60 -10.82 11.39 -1.98
C TYR A 60 -10.41 12.42 -0.93
N PRO A 61 -11.27 13.42 -0.61
CA PRO A 61 -11.03 14.33 0.49
C PRO A 61 -10.70 13.56 1.78
N SER A 62 -9.66 14.00 2.48
CA SER A 62 -9.18 13.33 3.68
C SER A 62 -8.77 14.32 4.76
N PHE A 63 -8.87 13.91 6.02
CA PHE A 63 -8.40 14.67 7.17
C PHE A 63 -7.38 13.82 7.94
N ASN A 64 -6.29 14.45 8.38
CA ASN A 64 -5.26 13.76 9.11
C ASN A 64 -5.72 13.54 10.56
N VAL A 65 -5.83 12.28 11.00
CA VAL A 65 -6.16 11.96 12.39
C VAL A 65 -4.88 12.05 13.22
N PRO A 66 -4.79 12.87 14.27
CA PRO A 66 -3.56 13.10 15.06
C PRO A 66 -3.02 11.85 15.78
N ILE A 67 -3.82 10.78 15.82
CA ILE A 67 -3.55 9.56 16.59
C ILE A 67 -3.11 8.47 15.62
N ARG A 68 -1.81 8.40 15.27
CA ARG A 68 -1.25 7.15 14.76
C ARG A 68 -0.88 6.26 15.95
N ASN A 69 -1.88 5.54 16.46
CA ASN A 69 -1.79 4.48 17.47
C ASN A 69 -0.99 3.28 16.92
N TYR A 70 0.30 3.45 16.65
CA TYR A 70 1.17 2.28 16.50
C TYR A 70 1.59 1.80 17.88
N PRO A 71 1.29 0.53 18.23
CA PRO A 71 1.71 -0.01 19.51
C PRO A 71 3.23 -0.07 19.55
N VAL A 72 3.79 0.26 20.72
CA VAL A 72 5.20 0.00 20.99
C VAL A 72 5.37 -1.50 21.17
N THR A 73 5.97 -2.16 20.19
CA THR A 73 6.29 -3.58 20.28
C THR A 73 7.46 -3.79 21.23
N ILE A 74 7.30 -4.66 22.23
CA ILE A 74 8.39 -5.17 23.08
C ILE A 74 8.82 -6.52 22.50
N PRO A 75 9.96 -6.62 21.79
CA PRO A 75 10.39 -7.84 21.12
C PRO A 75 11.12 -8.80 22.06
N VAL A 76 10.56 -9.05 23.25
CA VAL A 76 11.08 -10.04 24.21
C VAL A 76 10.04 -11.13 24.34
N SER A 77 10.40 -12.34 23.95
CA SER A 77 9.54 -13.51 24.05
C SER A 77 10.36 -14.68 24.61
N PRO A 78 9.94 -15.32 25.72
CA PRO A 78 10.59 -16.53 26.22
C PRO A 78 10.39 -17.74 25.28
N PHE A 79 9.61 -17.59 24.21
CA PHE A 79 9.32 -18.61 23.19
C PHE A 79 10.02 -18.31 21.84
N ILE A 80 10.74 -17.20 21.72
CA ILE A 80 11.54 -16.84 20.54
C ILE A 80 12.99 -16.72 21.03
N ASP A 81 13.73 -17.82 20.97
CA ASP A 81 15.15 -17.93 21.37
C ASP A 81 16.12 -17.82 20.18
N TRP A 82 15.60 -17.82 18.95
CA TRP A 82 16.35 -17.72 17.70
C TRP A 82 16.63 -16.28 17.26
N VAL A 83 17.88 -16.00 16.91
CA VAL A 83 18.35 -14.69 16.40
C VAL A 83 18.07 -14.49 14.90
N LEU A 84 17.88 -15.58 14.14
CA LEU A 84 17.50 -15.55 12.71
C LEU A 84 16.33 -16.51 12.48
N PRO A 85 15.29 -16.13 11.72
CA PRO A 85 14.17 -17.03 11.41
C PRO A 85 14.65 -18.19 10.53
N ILE A 86 14.04 -19.37 10.69
CA ILE A 86 14.27 -20.53 9.81
C ILE A 86 13.83 -20.12 8.39
N LEU A 87 14.73 -20.29 7.42
CA LEU A 87 14.52 -20.05 5.99
C LEU A 87 13.71 -21.17 5.34
#